data_AF-A0AAW8DM22-F1
#
_entry.id   AF-A0AAW8DM22-F1
#
_cell.length_a   1.000
_cell.length_b   1.000
_cell.length_c   1.000
_cell.angle_alpha   90.00
_cell.angle_beta   90.00
_cell.angle_gamma   90.00
#
_symmetry.space_group_name_H-M   'P 1'
#
loop_
_entity.id
_entity.type
_entity.pdbx_description
1 polymer ?
#
loop_
_entity_poly.entity_id
_entity_poly.type
_entity_poly.pdbx_seq_one_letter_code
_entity_poly.pdbx_strand_id
1 'polypeptide(L)'
;MNPIASPIPVTVVGAPPEWWQIVGALSPLAVLVAAMVAAIVGLLSLRQKARADDRSEWWRRAQWALDASLSRSRSEAEMGQKAIEILGHSELASREELSLLKVGTEDALLAAATASEPRAVVPSQRPASVGAEDRKVQIAAAKARVLLDKRLGEDTPGWIVALSREKSE
;
A
#
# COMPACT_ATOMS: atom_id res chain seq x y z
N MET A 1 44.01 -60.74 68.15
CA MET A 1 42.90 -60.66 67.18
C MET A 1 42.31 -59.25 67.25
N ASN A 2 42.34 -58.48 66.16
CA ASN A 2 41.69 -57.17 66.09
C ASN A 2 40.20 -57.37 65.77
N PRO A 3 39.24 -56.83 66.53
CA PRO A 3 37.82 -56.97 66.23
C PRO A 3 37.47 -56.12 64.99
N ILE A 4 36.92 -56.76 63.97
CA ILE A 4 36.39 -56.08 62.78
C ILE A 4 35.04 -55.48 63.18
N ALA A 5 34.93 -54.16 63.17
CA ALA A 5 33.68 -53.45 63.50
C ALA A 5 32.59 -53.80 62.48
N SER A 6 31.42 -54.22 62.95
CA SER A 6 30.26 -54.48 62.11
C SER A 6 29.67 -53.16 61.58
N PRO A 7 29.39 -53.02 60.28
CA PRO A 7 28.85 -51.78 59.73
C PRO A 7 27.43 -51.53 60.25
N ILE A 8 27.20 -50.33 60.77
CA ILE A 8 25.88 -49.87 61.22
C ILE A 8 25.14 -49.32 60.00
N PRO A 9 23.97 -49.87 59.61
CA PRO A 9 23.19 -49.33 58.51
C PRO A 9 22.58 -47.99 58.93
N VAL A 10 23.10 -46.88 58.39
CA VAL A 10 22.51 -45.55 58.54
C VAL A 10 21.63 -45.29 57.32
N THR A 11 20.31 -45.26 57.53
CA THR A 11 19.36 -44.86 56.49
C THR A 11 19.14 -43.35 56.54
N VAL A 12 19.61 -42.64 55.51
CA VAL A 12 19.32 -41.21 55.34
C VAL A 12 17.92 -41.06 54.76
N VAL A 13 17.00 -40.49 55.54
CA VAL A 13 15.67 -40.10 55.06
C VAL A 13 15.76 -38.66 54.56
N GLY A 14 15.46 -38.44 53.28
CA GLY A 14 15.48 -37.11 52.67
C GLY A 14 14.39 -36.20 53.26
N ALA A 15 14.74 -34.94 53.54
CA ALA A 15 13.77 -33.92 53.93
C ALA A 15 12.81 -33.61 52.76
N PRO A 16 11.52 -33.31 53.03
CA PRO A 16 10.56 -32.96 51.99
C PRO A 16 10.99 -31.67 51.26
N PRO A 17 10.65 -31.53 49.97
CA PRO A 17 11.00 -30.34 49.20
C PRO A 17 10.28 -29.12 49.77
N GLU A 18 11.04 -28.05 49.89
CA GLU A 18 10.55 -26.78 50.39
C GLU A 18 9.79 -26.01 49.29
N TRP A 19 8.81 -25.17 49.66
CA TRP A 19 7.89 -24.56 48.69
C TRP A 19 8.59 -23.71 47.61
N TRP A 20 9.73 -23.10 47.94
CA TRP A 20 10.54 -22.30 47.01
C TRP A 20 11.28 -23.17 45.99
N GLN A 21 11.64 -24.40 46.33
CA GLN A 21 12.24 -25.35 45.39
C GLN A 21 11.22 -25.81 44.34
N ILE A 22 9.95 -25.98 44.74
CA ILE A 22 8.83 -26.30 43.85
C ILE A 22 8.61 -25.16 42.84
N VAL A 23 8.67 -23.90 43.30
CA VAL A 23 8.58 -22.73 42.43
C VAL A 23 9.82 -22.62 41.52
N GLY A 24 11.02 -22.87 42.05
CA GLY A 24 12.26 -22.84 41.30
C GLY A 24 12.29 -23.83 40.14
N ALA A 25 11.69 -25.01 40.31
CA ALA A 25 11.56 -26.03 39.26
C ALA A 25 10.74 -25.55 38.05
N LEU A 26 9.88 -24.54 38.20
CA LEU A 26 9.09 -23.93 37.12
C LEU A 26 9.85 -22.84 36.34
N SER A 27 11.04 -22.44 36.79
CA SER A 27 11.82 -21.37 36.13
C SER A 27 12.09 -21.62 34.64
N PRO A 28 12.49 -22.84 34.20
CA PRO A 28 12.68 -23.11 32.76
C PRO A 28 11.39 -22.93 31.96
N LEU A 29 10.24 -23.32 32.54
CA LEU A 29 8.94 -23.13 31.90
C LEU A 29 8.59 -21.64 31.78
N ALA A 30 8.84 -20.85 32.83
CA ALA A 30 8.64 -19.40 32.79
C ALA A 30 9.49 -18.73 31.68
N VAL A 31 10.75 -19.15 31.53
CA VAL A 31 11.64 -18.68 30.46
C VAL A 31 11.08 -19.06 29.08
N LEU A 32 10.60 -20.29 28.90
CA LEU A 32 9.99 -20.73 27.64
C LEU A 32 8.73 -19.91 27.30
N VAL A 33 7.88 -19.65 28.28
CA VAL A 33 6.67 -18.81 28.08
C VAL A 33 7.07 -17.38 27.70
N ALA A 34 8.04 -16.78 28.40
CA ALA A 34 8.54 -15.45 28.08
C ALA A 34 9.13 -15.38 26.66
N ALA A 35 9.95 -16.38 26.29
CA ALA A 35 10.52 -16.48 24.94
C ALA A 35 9.44 -16.65 23.87
N MET A 36 8.41 -17.46 24.14
CA MET A 36 7.28 -17.65 23.23
C MET A 36 6.48 -16.36 23.03
N VAL A 37 6.18 -15.63 24.11
CA VAL A 37 5.50 -14.33 24.03
C VAL A 37 6.35 -13.32 23.24
N ALA A 38 7.65 -13.24 23.53
CA ALA A 38 8.57 -12.38 22.80
C ALA A 38 8.61 -12.71 21.30
N ALA A 39 8.64 -14.01 20.95
CA ALA A 39 8.59 -14.46 19.56
C ALA A 39 7.27 -14.06 18.89
N ILE A 40 6.12 -14.29 19.53
CA ILE A 40 4.80 -13.92 18.99
C ILE A 40 4.72 -12.41 18.74
N VAL A 41 5.10 -11.59 19.73
CA VAL A 41 5.10 -10.13 19.60
C VAL A 41 6.04 -9.68 18.47
N GLY A 42 7.23 -10.28 18.37
CA GLY A 42 8.18 -10.02 17.29
C GLY A 42 7.59 -10.32 15.91
N LEU A 43 6.95 -11.48 15.73
CA LEU A 43 6.32 -11.85 14.46
C LEU A 43 5.14 -10.93 14.10
N LEU A 44 4.31 -10.56 15.08
CA LEU A 44 3.21 -9.63 14.87
C LEU A 44 3.72 -8.24 14.47
N SER A 45 4.76 -7.76 15.14
CA SER A 45 5.41 -6.48 14.84
C SER A 45 5.98 -6.45 13.43
N LEU A 46 6.68 -7.51 12.99
CA LEU A 46 7.20 -7.62 11.63
C LEU A 46 6.09 -7.61 10.58
N ARG A 47 4.96 -8.29 10.84
CA ARG A 47 3.80 -8.27 9.94
C ARG A 47 3.14 -6.90 9.87
N GLN A 48 3.03 -6.20 10.99
CA GLN A 48 2.52 -4.83 11.03
C GLN A 48 3.43 -3.89 10.24
N LYS A 49 4.75 -4.02 10.45
CA LYS A 49 5.75 -3.22 9.76
C LYS A 49 5.73 -3.46 8.24
N ALA A 50 5.68 -4.72 7.79
CA ALA A 50 5.60 -5.03 6.37
C ALA A 50 4.40 -4.36 5.69
N ARG A 51 3.21 -4.41 6.32
CA ARG A 51 2.01 -3.73 5.78
C ARG A 51 2.14 -2.21 5.78
N ALA A 52 2.76 -1.65 6.81
CA ALA A 52 3.00 -0.21 6.88
C ALA A 52 3.98 0.25 5.79
N ASP A 53 5.04 -0.53 5.58
CA ASP A 53 6.06 -0.27 4.55
C ASP A 53 5.42 -0.36 3.15
N ASP A 54 4.62 -1.39 2.87
CA ASP A 54 3.88 -1.55 1.59
C ASP A 54 2.97 -0.33 1.31
N ARG A 55 2.26 0.16 2.33
CA ARG A 55 1.41 1.36 2.22
C ARG A 55 2.24 2.63 2.00
N SER A 56 3.40 2.75 2.63
CA SER A 56 4.29 3.90 2.47
C SER A 56 4.90 3.96 1.07
N GLU A 57 5.31 2.81 0.52
CA GLU A 57 5.84 2.69 -0.84
C GLU A 57 4.75 2.96 -1.87
N TRP A 58 3.55 2.44 -1.65
CA TRP A 58 2.40 2.75 -2.48
C TRP A 58 2.10 4.26 -2.49
N TRP A 59 2.07 4.91 -1.31
CA TRP A 59 1.81 6.34 -1.22
C TRP A 59 2.91 7.18 -1.88
N ARG A 60 4.19 6.80 -1.74
CA ARG A 60 5.29 7.49 -2.44
C ARG A 60 5.10 7.45 -3.97
N ARG A 61 4.63 6.32 -4.51
CA ARG A 61 4.30 6.19 -5.94
C ARG A 61 3.07 7.02 -6.32
N ALA A 62 2.06 7.08 -5.45
CA ALA A 62 0.87 7.90 -5.66
C ALA A 62 1.17 9.40 -5.67
N GLN A 63 2.03 9.87 -4.77
CA GLN A 63 2.49 11.26 -4.75
C GLN A 63 3.20 11.64 -6.05
N TRP A 64 4.12 10.78 -6.53
CA TRP A 64 4.78 11.02 -7.81
C TRP A 64 3.77 11.02 -8.97
N ALA A 65 2.84 10.06 -9.01
CA ALA A 65 1.85 9.99 -10.06
C ALA A 65 0.96 11.25 -10.11
N LEU A 66 0.54 11.76 -8.93
CA LEU A 66 -0.23 12.98 -8.79
C LEU A 66 0.55 14.22 -9.21
N ASP A 67 1.78 14.39 -8.73
CA ASP A 67 2.63 15.52 -9.11
C ASP A 67 2.96 15.51 -10.61
N ALA A 68 3.36 14.34 -11.13
CA ALA A 68 3.63 14.13 -12.54
C ALA A 68 2.41 14.44 -13.41
N SER A 69 1.20 14.04 -12.97
CA SER A 69 -0.05 14.28 -13.70
C SER A 69 -0.38 15.76 -13.91
N LEU A 70 0.16 16.63 -13.03
CA LEU A 70 0.03 18.09 -13.08
C LEU A 70 1.24 18.77 -13.73
N SER A 71 2.22 18.00 -14.19
CA SER A 71 3.43 18.54 -14.82
C SER A 71 3.09 19.33 -16.09
N ARG A 72 3.86 20.39 -16.33
CA ARG A 72 3.79 21.15 -17.59
C ARG A 72 4.30 20.34 -18.77
N SER A 73 5.13 19.33 -18.52
CA SER A 73 5.58 18.39 -19.54
C SER A 73 4.46 17.41 -19.86
N ARG A 74 3.97 17.42 -21.11
CA ARG A 74 2.86 16.54 -21.51
C ARG A 74 3.21 15.06 -21.45
N SER A 75 4.46 14.72 -21.73
CA SER A 75 4.94 13.34 -21.58
C SER A 75 4.93 12.89 -20.12
N GLU A 76 5.32 13.77 -19.19
CA GLU A 76 5.30 13.47 -17.75
C GLU A 76 3.86 13.42 -17.22
N ALA A 77 3.00 14.33 -17.66
CA ALA A 77 1.57 14.31 -17.35
C ALA A 77 0.90 13.01 -17.83
N GLU A 78 1.21 12.55 -19.04
CA GLU A 78 0.69 11.29 -19.56
C GLU A 78 1.15 10.10 -18.71
N MET A 79 2.44 10.06 -18.33
CA MET A 79 2.96 9.01 -17.45
C MET A 79 2.32 9.04 -16.06
N GLY A 80 2.10 10.24 -15.51
CA GLY A 80 1.38 10.43 -14.25
C GLY A 80 -0.04 9.89 -14.32
N GLN A 81 -0.80 10.22 -15.37
CA GLN A 81 -2.17 9.71 -15.56
C GLN A 81 -2.22 8.17 -15.71
N LYS A 82 -1.26 7.57 -16.44
CA LYS A 82 -1.13 6.11 -16.53
C LYS A 82 -0.75 5.48 -15.19
N ALA A 83 0.13 6.12 -14.43
CA ALA A 83 0.48 5.66 -13.10
C ALA A 83 -0.71 5.71 -12.14
N ILE A 84 -1.55 6.76 -12.23
CA ILE A 84 -2.83 6.84 -11.50
C ILE A 84 -3.73 5.65 -11.84
N GLU A 85 -3.88 5.31 -13.13
CA GLU A 85 -4.65 4.15 -13.56
C GLU A 85 -4.10 2.84 -12.97
N ILE A 86 -2.78 2.63 -13.02
CA ILE A 86 -2.14 1.43 -12.45
C ILE A 86 -2.33 1.38 -10.93
N LEU A 87 -2.13 2.49 -10.23
CA LEU A 87 -2.27 2.57 -8.77
C LEU A 87 -3.72 2.38 -8.31
N GLY A 88 -4.70 2.82 -9.09
CA GLY A 88 -6.13 2.62 -8.82
C GLY A 88 -6.57 1.14 -8.84
N HIS A 89 -5.83 0.27 -9.55
CA HIS A 89 -6.03 -1.18 -9.53
C HIS A 89 -5.51 -1.85 -8.26
N SER A 90 -4.61 -1.19 -7.50
CA SER A 90 -4.00 -1.76 -6.30
C SER A 90 -5.04 -2.02 -5.20
N GLU A 91 -4.92 -3.15 -4.51
CA GLU A 91 -5.73 -3.47 -3.32
C GLU A 91 -5.40 -2.56 -2.13
N LEU A 92 -4.22 -1.93 -2.13
CA LEU A 92 -3.80 -0.98 -1.09
C LEU A 92 -4.52 0.36 -1.17
N ALA A 93 -5.16 0.66 -2.30
CA ALA A 93 -5.90 1.90 -2.51
C ALA A 93 -7.28 1.81 -1.83
N SER A 94 -7.40 2.43 -0.67
CA SER A 94 -8.67 2.69 0.03
C SER A 94 -9.59 3.62 -0.79
N ARG A 95 -10.85 3.75 -0.39
CA ARG A 95 -11.80 4.64 -1.07
C ARG A 95 -11.34 6.10 -1.05
N GLU A 96 -10.75 6.54 0.07
CA GLU A 96 -10.21 7.89 0.24
C GLU A 96 -9.05 8.13 -0.74
N GLU A 97 -8.14 7.16 -0.83
CA GLU A 97 -7.01 7.18 -1.77
C GLU A 97 -7.46 7.19 -3.23
N LEU A 98 -8.46 6.39 -3.58
CA LEU A 98 -9.07 6.40 -4.92
C LEU A 98 -9.72 7.76 -5.25
N SER A 99 -10.32 8.41 -4.25
CA SER A 99 -10.90 9.75 -4.40
C SER A 99 -9.82 10.80 -4.67
N LEU A 100 -8.67 10.72 -3.99
CA LEU A 100 -7.52 11.60 -4.25
C LEU A 100 -6.93 11.38 -5.65
N LEU A 101 -6.75 10.12 -6.05
CA LEU A 101 -6.31 9.76 -7.40
C LEU A 101 -7.26 10.30 -8.48
N LYS A 102 -8.56 10.28 -8.19
CA LYS A 102 -9.60 10.80 -9.07
C LYS A 102 -9.50 12.30 -9.28
N VAL A 103 -9.22 13.07 -8.22
CA VAL A 103 -8.97 14.52 -8.33
C VAL A 103 -7.80 14.81 -9.28
N GLY A 104 -6.74 13.99 -9.25
CA GLY A 104 -5.59 14.16 -10.16
C GLY A 104 -5.90 14.02 -11.66
N THR A 105 -7.08 13.51 -12.01
CA THR A 105 -7.52 13.39 -13.42
C THR A 105 -8.34 14.60 -13.91
N GLU A 106 -8.81 15.46 -13.00
CA GLU A 106 -9.84 16.46 -13.28
C GLU A 106 -9.35 17.55 -14.25
N ASP A 107 -8.16 18.09 -14.05
CA ASP A 107 -7.62 19.18 -14.89
C ASP A 107 -7.50 18.77 -16.37
N ALA A 108 -7.01 17.56 -16.62
CA ALA A 108 -6.90 17.02 -17.98
C ALA A 108 -8.28 16.84 -18.61
N LEU A 109 -9.27 16.39 -17.84
CA LEU A 109 -10.64 16.18 -18.32
C LEU A 109 -11.38 17.51 -18.55
N LEU A 110 -11.17 18.51 -17.70
CA LEU A 110 -11.69 19.88 -17.90
C LEU A 110 -11.10 20.50 -19.18
N ALA A 111 -9.79 20.31 -19.41
CA ALA A 111 -9.16 20.73 -20.66
C ALA A 111 -9.75 20.00 -21.90
N ALA A 112 -10.08 18.71 -21.77
CA ALA A 112 -10.75 17.96 -22.84
C ALA A 112 -12.16 18.48 -23.12
N ALA A 113 -12.93 18.78 -22.07
CA ALA A 113 -14.29 19.30 -22.17
C ALA A 113 -14.31 20.67 -22.88
N THR A 114 -13.42 21.58 -22.47
CA THR A 114 -13.30 22.93 -23.08
C THR A 114 -12.79 22.91 -24.52
N ALA A 115 -11.99 21.90 -24.89
CA ALA A 115 -11.53 21.69 -26.27
C ALA A 115 -12.64 21.14 -27.18
N SER A 116 -13.66 20.48 -26.60
CA SER A 116 -14.79 19.89 -27.34
C SER A 116 -15.89 20.91 -27.66
N GLU A 117 -15.86 22.10 -27.05
CA GLU A 117 -16.80 23.18 -27.38
C GLU A 117 -16.53 23.74 -28.79
N PRO A 118 -17.56 23.95 -29.63
CA PRO A 118 -17.41 24.50 -30.98
C PRO A 118 -17.00 25.98 -30.90
N ARG A 119 -15.69 26.23 -30.83
CA ARG A 119 -15.13 27.58 -30.85
C ARG A 119 -15.16 28.12 -32.29
N ALA A 120 -15.77 29.28 -32.49
CA ALA A 120 -15.66 30.06 -33.73
C ALA A 120 -14.17 30.32 -34.01
N VAL A 121 -13.62 29.66 -35.03
CA VAL A 121 -12.17 29.62 -35.29
C VAL A 121 -11.71 30.91 -35.95
N VAL A 122 -10.88 31.69 -35.24
CA VAL A 122 -9.89 32.57 -35.88
C VAL A 122 -8.63 31.73 -36.08
N PRO A 123 -8.22 31.41 -37.32
CA PRO A 123 -7.08 30.54 -37.58
C PRO A 123 -5.79 31.37 -37.52
N SER A 124 -5.13 31.39 -36.36
CA SER A 124 -3.78 31.94 -36.25
C SER A 124 -3.00 31.19 -35.17
N GLN A 125 -2.04 30.36 -35.63
CA GLN A 125 -0.94 29.76 -34.86
C GLN A 125 -1.31 28.83 -33.69
N ARG A 126 -1.54 27.54 -34.01
CA ARG A 126 -1.28 26.44 -33.06
C ARG A 126 -0.37 25.40 -33.74
N PRO A 127 0.81 25.07 -33.18
CA PRO A 127 1.57 23.92 -33.66
C PRO A 127 0.74 22.65 -33.39
N ALA A 128 0.42 21.91 -34.45
CA ALA A 128 -0.45 20.73 -34.39
C ALA A 128 0.04 19.64 -33.40
N SER A 129 1.34 19.59 -33.11
CA SER A 129 1.96 18.64 -32.17
C SER A 129 1.56 18.86 -30.70
N VAL A 130 1.34 20.11 -30.27
CA VAL A 130 0.93 20.40 -28.88
C VAL A 130 -0.47 19.85 -28.60
N GLY A 131 -1.36 19.87 -29.59
CA GLY A 131 -2.70 19.29 -29.46
C GLY A 131 -2.72 17.76 -29.39
N ALA A 132 -1.81 17.08 -30.10
CA ALA A 132 -1.72 15.62 -30.10
C ALA A 132 -1.22 15.08 -28.74
N GLU A 133 -0.18 15.71 -28.18
CA GLU A 133 0.34 15.34 -26.85
C GLU A 133 -0.67 15.66 -25.74
N ASP A 134 -1.37 16.80 -25.83
CA ASP A 134 -2.48 17.12 -24.92
C ASP A 134 -3.58 16.03 -24.98
N ARG A 135 -3.89 15.52 -26.18
CA ARG A 135 -4.91 14.48 -26.35
C ARG A 135 -4.51 13.16 -25.69
N LYS A 136 -3.23 12.78 -25.73
CA LYS A 136 -2.72 11.57 -25.03
C LYS A 136 -2.95 11.66 -23.53
N VAL A 137 -2.64 12.82 -22.93
CA VAL A 137 -2.89 13.08 -21.49
C VAL A 137 -4.38 12.96 -21.18
N GLN A 138 -5.24 13.52 -22.01
CA GLN A 138 -6.71 13.46 -21.84
C GLN A 138 -7.25 12.03 -21.93
N ILE A 139 -6.77 11.23 -22.89
CA ILE A 139 -7.15 9.81 -23.03
C ILE A 139 -6.68 9.01 -21.82
N ALA A 140 -5.44 9.21 -21.36
CA ALA A 140 -4.91 8.54 -20.17
C ALA A 140 -5.70 8.91 -18.91
N ALA A 141 -6.02 10.20 -18.72
CA ALA A 141 -6.86 10.67 -17.63
C ALA A 141 -8.27 10.07 -17.68
N ALA A 142 -8.86 9.94 -18.88
CA ALA A 142 -10.18 9.32 -19.05
C ALA A 142 -10.19 7.83 -18.68
N LYS A 143 -9.14 7.08 -19.04
CA LYS A 143 -8.99 5.67 -18.65
C LYS A 143 -8.86 5.52 -17.14
N ALA A 144 -8.00 6.34 -16.52
CA ALA A 144 -7.89 6.42 -15.07
C ALA A 144 -9.24 6.74 -14.41
N ARG A 145 -9.98 7.75 -14.92
CA ARG A 145 -11.29 8.15 -14.38
C ARG A 145 -12.32 7.01 -14.43
N VAL A 146 -12.44 6.31 -15.56
CA VAL A 146 -13.35 5.17 -15.72
C VAL A 146 -13.06 4.08 -14.69
N LEU A 147 -11.78 3.75 -14.51
CA LEU A 147 -11.37 2.77 -13.50
C LEU A 147 -11.74 3.23 -12.08
N LEU A 148 -11.41 4.48 -11.75
CA LEU A 148 -11.58 5.02 -10.40
C LEU A 148 -13.06 5.11 -10.04
N ASP A 149 -13.92 5.60 -10.94
CA ASP A 149 -15.37 5.61 -10.74
C ASP A 149 -15.92 4.20 -10.52
N LYS A 150 -15.49 3.22 -11.33
CA LYS A 150 -15.87 1.81 -11.14
C LYS A 150 -15.47 1.28 -9.75
N ARG A 151 -14.28 1.63 -9.27
CA ARG A 151 -13.78 1.21 -7.95
C ARG A 151 -14.49 1.94 -6.80
N LEU A 152 -14.92 3.17 -7.00
CA LEU A 152 -15.69 3.96 -6.05
C LEU A 152 -17.18 3.58 -6.04
N GLY A 153 -17.68 2.93 -7.10
CA GLY A 153 -19.09 2.61 -7.29
C GLY A 153 -19.89 3.79 -7.82
N GLU A 154 -19.25 4.66 -8.61
CA GLU A 154 -19.84 5.84 -9.22
C GLU A 154 -20.04 5.65 -10.73
N ASP A 155 -20.96 6.42 -11.32
CA ASP A 155 -21.19 6.42 -12.76
C ASP A 155 -20.23 7.38 -13.48
N THR A 156 -19.51 6.87 -14.49
CA THR A 156 -18.66 7.71 -15.32
C THR A 156 -19.48 8.41 -16.41
N PRO A 157 -19.34 9.75 -16.59
CA PRO A 157 -19.98 10.48 -17.68
C PRO A 157 -19.67 9.87 -19.07
N GLY A 158 -20.69 9.77 -19.93
CA GLY A 158 -20.59 9.08 -21.21
C GLY A 158 -19.51 9.64 -22.16
N TRP A 159 -19.25 10.95 -22.13
CA TRP A 159 -18.20 11.56 -22.94
C TRP A 159 -16.78 11.16 -22.48
N ILE A 160 -16.58 10.92 -21.18
CA ILE A 160 -15.31 10.40 -20.62
C ILE A 160 -15.13 8.94 -21.03
N VAL A 161 -16.22 8.15 -21.01
CA VAL A 161 -16.19 6.76 -21.51
C VAL A 161 -15.83 6.74 -23.00
N ALA A 162 -16.40 7.61 -23.82
CA ALA A 162 -16.05 7.72 -25.23
C ALA A 162 -14.56 8.09 -25.41
N LEU A 163 -14.09 9.11 -24.69
CA LEU A 163 -12.69 9.56 -24.72
C LEU A 163 -11.71 8.46 -24.31
N SER A 164 -12.05 7.65 -23.29
CA SER A 164 -11.19 6.55 -22.82
C SER A 164 -10.96 5.46 -23.86
N ARG A 165 -11.88 5.33 -24.82
CA ARG A 165 -11.83 4.33 -25.90
C ARG A 165 -11.05 4.82 -27.12
N GLU A 166 -10.68 6.08 -27.16
CA GLU A 166 -9.84 6.61 -28.22
C GLU A 166 -8.43 6.02 -28.15
N LYS A 167 -7.79 5.89 -29.31
CA LYS A 167 -6.43 5.40 -29.42
C LYS A 167 -5.46 6.55 -29.19
N SER A 168 -4.62 6.43 -28.16
CA SER A 168 -3.44 7.28 -27.99
C SER A 168 -2.38 6.79 -29.00
N GLU A 169 -2.27 7.43 -30.16
CA GLU A 169 -1.22 7.14 -31.17
C GLU A 169 0.10 7.79 -30.82
#